data_AF-A0A8S4QKD6-F1
#
_entry.id   AF-A0A8S4QKD6-F1
#
_cell.length_a   1.000
_cell.length_b   1.000
_cell.length_c   1.000
_cell.angle_alpha   90.00
_cell.angle_beta   90.00
_cell.angle_gamma   90.00
#
_symmetry.space_group_name_H-M   'P 1'
#
loop_
_entity.id
_entity.type
_entity.pdbx_description
1 polymer ?
#
loop_
_entity_poly.entity_id
_entity_poly.type
_entity_poly.pdbx_seq_one_letter_code
_entity_poly.pdbx_strand_id
1 'polypeptide(L)'
;MGLIRRLRITQRAMERAMLGASLRDQIRNEEIRRRTRVNDKAQRVAKLKWKWAGHIARRTDGRWGSKVLEWRPRIGKRSVGRPPTRWTDDIKRVAGSRWKQAAQDRGFWKSLQKTYVQQWTSIS
;
A
#
# COMPACT_ATOMS: atom_id res chain seq x y z
N MET A 1 4.21 -2.85 8.00
CA MET A 1 2.89 -2.74 8.67
C MET A 1 2.69 -1.44 9.45
N GLY A 2 3.74 -0.84 10.06
CA GLY A 2 3.58 0.34 10.92
C GLY A 2 3.03 1.62 10.25
N LEU A 3 3.47 1.94 9.02
CA LEU A 3 3.14 3.24 8.39
C LEU A 3 1.64 3.38 8.06
N ILE A 4 1.04 2.36 7.45
CA ILE A 4 -0.39 2.40 7.08
C ILE A 4 -1.29 2.44 8.33
N ARG A 5 -0.89 1.74 9.40
CA ARG A 5 -1.57 1.83 10.69
C ARG A 5 -1.52 3.26 11.25
N ARG A 6 -0.35 3.91 11.22
CA ARG A 6 -0.20 5.31 11.66
C ARG A 6 -1.07 6.26 10.83
N LEU A 7 -1.07 6.12 9.50
CA LEU A 7 -1.92 6.93 8.61
C LEU A 7 -3.41 6.78 8.93
N ARG A 8 -3.85 5.56 9.26
CA ARG A 8 -5.23 5.30 9.67
C ARG A 8 -5.56 5.97 11.00
N ILE A 9 -4.69 5.82 12.01
CA ILE A 9 -4.88 6.47 13.32
C ILE A 9 -4.98 7.98 13.16
N THR A 10 -4.09 8.58 12.37
CA THR A 10 -4.14 10.03 12.09
C THR A 10 -5.43 10.41 11.37
N GLN A 11 -5.88 9.62 10.38
CA GLN A 11 -7.15 9.86 9.70
C GLN A 11 -8.32 9.79 10.69
N ARG A 12 -8.32 8.85 11.63
CA ARG A 12 -9.39 8.75 12.66
C ARG A 12 -9.46 9.96 13.56
N ALA A 13 -8.31 10.44 14.03
CA ALA A 13 -8.25 11.64 14.86
C ALA A 13 -8.78 12.85 14.09
N MET A 14 -8.39 13.01 12.82
CA MET A 14 -8.88 14.08 11.95
C MET A 14 -10.40 13.99 11.71
N GLU A 15 -10.92 12.80 11.38
CA GLU A 15 -12.36 12.60 11.13
C GLU A 15 -13.21 12.89 12.38
N ARG A 16 -12.70 12.57 13.58
CA ARG A 16 -13.38 12.92 14.85
C ARG A 16 -13.37 14.42 15.08
N ALA A 17 -12.22 15.07 14.88
CA ALA A 17 -12.11 16.52 15.02
C ALA A 17 -13.06 17.28 14.07
N MET A 18 -13.19 16.81 12.82
CA MET A 18 -14.14 17.39 11.84
C MET A 18 -15.60 17.36 12.30
N LEU A 19 -15.98 16.37 13.11
CA LEU A 19 -17.34 16.21 13.63
C LEU A 19 -17.53 16.78 15.04
N GLY A 20 -16.47 17.35 15.65
CA GLY A 20 -16.49 17.73 17.06
C GLY A 20 -16.69 16.56 18.02
N ALA A 21 -16.40 15.33 17.58
CA ALA A 21 -16.68 14.10 18.33
C ALA A 21 -15.53 13.73 19.27
N SER A 22 -15.86 13.49 20.53
CA SER A 22 -14.93 13.03 21.55
C SER A 22 -14.84 11.50 21.60
N LEU A 23 -13.97 10.96 22.46
CA LEU A 23 -13.95 9.52 22.78
C LEU A 23 -15.10 9.14 23.73
N ARG A 24 -15.65 10.08 24.51
CA ARG A 24 -16.75 9.85 25.46
C ARG A 24 -18.09 9.62 24.74
N ASP A 25 -18.23 10.17 23.54
CA ASP A 25 -19.44 10.02 22.73
C ASP A 25 -19.64 8.57 22.25
N GLN A 26 -18.61 7.72 22.38
CA GLN A 26 -18.61 6.30 22.00
C GLN A 26 -19.13 6.03 20.57
N ILE A 27 -19.04 7.02 19.68
CA ILE A 27 -19.46 6.89 18.28
C ILE A 27 -18.55 5.89 17.59
N ARG A 28 -19.17 4.88 16.98
CA ARG A 28 -18.52 3.85 16.18
C ARG A 28 -17.75 4.45 15.00
N ASN A 29 -16.62 3.83 14.65
CA ASN A 29 -15.78 4.31 13.55
C ASN A 29 -16.46 4.18 12.19
N GLU A 30 -17.37 3.21 12.01
CA GLU A 30 -18.20 3.11 10.80
C GLU A 30 -19.11 4.33 10.65
N GLU A 31 -19.70 4.79 11.75
CA GLU A 31 -20.60 5.93 11.77
C GLU A 31 -19.87 7.24 11.46
N ILE A 32 -18.68 7.44 12.03
CA ILE A 32 -17.82 8.58 11.70
C ILE A 32 -17.45 8.60 10.21
N ARG A 33 -17.17 7.45 9.61
CA ARG A 33 -16.92 7.35 8.16
C ARG A 33 -18.16 7.67 7.34
N ARG A 34 -19.32 7.17 7.75
CA ARG A 34 -20.60 7.42 7.07
C ARG A 34 -20.92 8.91 7.02
N ARG A 35 -20.69 9.62 8.14
CA ARG A 35 -20.92 11.08 8.25
C ARG A 35 -19.91 11.90 7.46
N THR A 36 -18.61 11.62 7.62
CA THR A 36 -17.55 12.43 6.97
C THR A 36 -17.41 12.14 5.47
N ARG A 37 -17.76 10.93 5.01
CA ARG A 37 -17.58 10.46 3.62
C ARG A 37 -16.15 10.63 3.09
N VAL A 38 -15.17 10.70 3.99
CA VAL A 38 -13.75 10.86 3.62
C VAL A 38 -13.23 9.56 3.06
N ASN A 39 -12.55 9.65 1.92
CA ASN A 39 -11.92 8.49 1.29
C ASN A 39 -10.81 7.91 2.18
N ASP A 40 -10.76 6.58 2.27
CA ASP A 40 -9.73 5.88 3.05
C ASP A 40 -8.33 6.16 2.47
N LYS A 41 -7.47 6.86 3.23
CA LYS A 41 -6.13 7.23 2.78
C LYS A 41 -5.24 6.01 2.56
N ALA A 42 -5.44 4.92 3.32
CA ALA A 42 -4.69 3.68 3.11
C ALA A 42 -5.03 3.05 1.75
N GLN A 43 -6.30 3.08 1.35
CA GLN A 43 -6.69 2.65 0.00
C GLN A 43 -6.03 3.50 -1.08
N ARG A 44 -6.01 4.83 -0.90
CA ARG A 44 -5.37 5.75 -1.85
C ARG A 44 -3.88 5.44 -2.00
N VAL A 45 -3.16 5.29 -0.88
CA VAL A 45 -1.73 4.96 -0.86
C VAL A 45 -1.47 3.62 -1.54
N ALA A 46 -2.26 2.58 -1.24
CA ALA A 46 -2.12 1.27 -1.89
C ALA A 46 -2.35 1.36 -3.41
N LYS A 47 -3.42 2.05 -3.85
CA LYS A 47 -3.69 2.27 -5.29
C LYS A 47 -2.54 2.98 -5.98
N LEU A 48 -1.98 4.02 -5.37
CA LEU A 48 -0.85 4.77 -5.91
C LEU A 48 0.42 3.92 -5.98
N LYS A 49 0.73 3.17 -4.92
CA LYS A 49 1.87 2.25 -4.90
C LYS A 49 1.77 1.20 -6.03
N TRP A 50 0.59 0.61 -6.23
CA TRP A 50 0.37 -0.36 -7.31
C TRP A 50 0.53 0.25 -8.72
N LYS A 51 -0.02 1.45 -8.93
CA LYS A 51 0.14 2.18 -10.20
C LYS A 51 1.60 2.52 -10.47
N TRP A 52 2.31 3.01 -9.45
CA TRP A 52 3.72 3.35 -9.56
C TRP A 52 4.59 2.12 -9.83
N ALA A 53 4.34 1.00 -9.16
CA ALA A 53 5.02 -0.26 -9.43
C ALA A 53 4.91 -0.68 -10.89
N GLY A 54 3.69 -0.69 -11.44
CA GLY A 54 3.48 -1.01 -12.85
C GLY A 54 4.14 0.00 -13.78
N HIS A 55 4.11 1.29 -13.43
CA HIS A 55 4.77 2.33 -14.21
C HIS A 55 6.29 2.11 -14.25
N ILE A 56 6.94 1.80 -13.13
CA ILE A 56 8.38 1.52 -13.09
C ILE A 56 8.71 0.23 -13.85
N ALA A 57 7.89 -0.81 -13.75
CA ALA A 57 8.14 -2.07 -14.48
C ALA A 57 8.11 -1.90 -16.01
N ARG A 58 7.34 -0.95 -16.54
CA ARG A 58 7.26 -0.65 -17.98
C ARG A 58 8.26 0.41 -18.44
N ARG A 59 8.98 1.03 -17.53
CA ARG A 59 9.90 2.13 -17.86
C ARG A 59 11.24 1.55 -18.31
N THR A 60 11.73 2.02 -19.46
CA THR A 60 12.98 1.54 -20.10
C THR A 60 14.09 2.60 -20.15
N ASP A 61 13.84 3.80 -19.63
CA ASP A 61 14.72 4.99 -19.73
C ASP A 61 15.99 4.96 -18.87
N GLY A 62 16.38 3.80 -18.32
CA GLY A 62 17.59 3.63 -17.52
C GLY A 62 17.64 4.40 -16.20
N ARG A 63 16.54 5.06 -15.78
CA ARG A 63 16.52 5.87 -14.56
C ARG A 63 16.71 5.04 -13.29
N TRP A 64 17.24 5.71 -12.27
CA TRP A 64 17.54 5.14 -10.96
C TRP A 64 16.37 4.40 -10.31
N GLY A 65 15.13 4.80 -10.55
CA GLY A 65 13.95 4.15 -9.97
C GLY A 65 13.85 2.64 -10.22
N SER A 66 14.20 2.18 -11.43
CA SER A 66 14.23 0.73 -11.72
C SER A 66 15.42 0.06 -11.04
N LYS A 67 16.60 0.70 -11.10
CA LYS A 67 17.84 0.21 -10.50
C LYS A 67 17.70 0.03 -8.98
N VAL A 68 17.12 1.01 -8.28
CA VAL A 68 16.90 0.98 -6.83
C VAL A 68 15.95 -0.15 -6.42
N LEU A 69 14.90 -0.43 -7.21
CA LEU A 69 13.99 -1.54 -6.94
C LEU A 69 14.64 -2.92 -7.11
N GLU A 70 15.56 -3.05 -8.05
CA GLU A 70 16.30 -4.29 -8.30
C GLU A 70 17.51 -4.44 -7.42
N TRP A 71 17.99 -3.34 -6.83
CA TRP A 71 19.24 -3.32 -6.09
C TRP A 71 19.21 -4.32 -4.94
N ARG A 72 20.19 -5.22 -4.97
CA ARG A 72 20.48 -6.18 -3.90
C ARG A 72 21.91 -5.91 -3.44
N PRO A 73 22.12 -5.51 -2.18
CA PRO A 73 23.45 -5.44 -1.61
C PRO A 73 24.15 -6.80 -1.80
N ARG A 74 25.33 -6.79 -2.43
CA ARG A 74 26.16 -8.00 -2.60
C ARG A 74 26.92 -8.34 -1.32
N ILE A 75 27.12 -7.35 -0.47
CA ILE A 75 27.85 -7.46 0.79
C ILE A 75 26.82 -7.64 1.92
N GLY A 76 27.01 -8.67 2.73
CA GLY A 76 26.17 -8.99 3.89
C GLY A 76 25.12 -10.07 3.63
N LYS A 77 24.91 -10.94 4.63
CA LYS A 77 23.82 -11.91 4.66
C LYS A 77 22.61 -11.28 5.36
N ARG A 78 21.41 -11.72 4.99
CA ARG A 78 20.20 -11.32 5.72
C ARG A 78 20.12 -12.09 7.02
N SER A 79 19.54 -11.47 8.06
CA SER A 79 19.22 -12.15 9.30
C SER A 79 18.41 -13.42 9.00
N VAL A 80 18.83 -14.54 9.59
CA VAL A 80 18.07 -15.79 9.56
C VAL A 80 16.77 -15.60 10.35
N GLY A 81 15.69 -16.27 9.95
CA GLY A 81 14.37 -16.14 10.59
C GLY A 81 13.45 -15.18 9.86
N ARG A 82 13.12 -14.03 10.48
CA ARG A 82 12.13 -13.06 9.99
C ARG A 82 12.79 -11.78 9.46
N PRO A 83 13.44 -11.81 8.28
CA PRO A 83 14.04 -10.62 7.71
C PRO A 83 12.97 -9.57 7.37
N PRO A 84 13.31 -8.26 7.43
CA PRO A 84 12.38 -7.20 7.07
C PRO A 84 11.86 -7.33 5.63
N THR A 85 10.56 -7.12 5.46
CA THR A 85 9.87 -7.11 4.17
C THR A 85 10.43 -6.02 3.26
N ARG A 86 10.81 -6.37 2.03
CA ARG A 86 11.22 -5.40 1.01
C ARG A 86 10.00 -4.70 0.42
N TRP A 87 10.26 -3.54 -0.18
CA TRP A 87 9.23 -2.76 -0.86
C TRP A 87 8.46 -3.54 -1.93
N THR A 88 9.10 -4.50 -2.62
CA THR A 88 8.49 -5.33 -3.68
C THR A 88 7.72 -6.56 -3.19
N ASP A 89 7.89 -6.97 -1.93
CA ASP A 89 7.43 -8.28 -1.49
C ASP A 89 5.90 -8.35 -1.40
N ASP A 90 5.24 -7.24 -1.06
CA ASP A 90 3.78 -7.14 -1.12
C ASP A 90 3.24 -7.14 -2.56
N ILE A 91 4.00 -6.62 -3.52
CA ILE A 91 3.65 -6.70 -4.94
C ILE A 91 3.76 -8.14 -5.44
N LYS A 92 4.86 -8.82 -5.10
CA LYS A 92 5.10 -10.23 -5.46
C LYS A 92 4.06 -11.18 -4.88
N ARG A 93 3.54 -10.87 -3.70
CA ARG A 93 2.46 -11.67 -3.08
C ARG A 93 1.16 -11.66 -3.89
N VAL A 94 0.91 -10.60 -4.68
CA VAL A 94 -0.32 -10.47 -5.49
C VAL A 94 -0.08 -10.84 -6.96
N ALA A 95 1.03 -10.39 -7.55
CA ALA A 95 1.33 -10.57 -8.98
C ALA A 95 2.40 -11.64 -9.26
N GLY A 96 2.86 -12.36 -8.24
CA GLY A 96 3.89 -13.40 -8.36
C GLY A 96 5.32 -12.87 -8.47
N SER A 97 6.28 -13.79 -8.55
CA SER A 97 7.72 -13.47 -8.67
C SER A 97 8.04 -12.72 -9.97
N ARG A 98 7.30 -13.01 -11.05
CA ARG A 98 7.40 -12.38 -12.37
C ARG A 98 6.49 -11.15 -12.53
N TRP A 99 6.15 -10.45 -11.44
CA TRP A 99 5.26 -9.29 -11.45
C TRP A 99 5.61 -8.20 -12.48
N LYS A 100 6.90 -8.04 -12.84
CA LYS A 100 7.32 -7.08 -13.87
C LYS A 100 6.84 -7.44 -15.28
N GLN A 101 6.73 -8.73 -15.59
CA GLN A 101 6.16 -9.23 -16.83
C GLN A 101 4.63 -9.05 -16.79
N ALA A 102 4.00 -9.44 -15.67
CA ALA A 102 2.58 -9.20 -15.45
C ALA A 102 2.19 -7.71 -15.56
N ALA A 103 3.09 -6.81 -15.18
CA ALA A 103 2.89 -5.38 -15.28
C ALA A 103 2.96 -4.83 -16.71
N GLN A 104 3.47 -5.58 -17.70
CA GLN A 104 3.49 -5.13 -19.10
C GLN A 104 2.07 -5.05 -19.65
N ASP A 105 1.23 -6.05 -19.36
CA ASP A 105 -0.19 -6.00 -19.64
C ASP A 105 -0.89 -5.05 -18.66
N ARG A 106 -1.35 -3.89 -19.18
CA ARG A 106 -2.04 -2.88 -18.38
C ARG A 106 -3.42 -3.34 -17.90
N GLY A 107 -4.12 -4.16 -18.70
CA GLY A 107 -5.44 -4.69 -18.37
C GLY A 107 -5.34 -5.68 -17.21
N PHE A 108 -4.45 -6.66 -17.34
CA PHE A 108 -4.15 -7.62 -16.29
C PHE A 108 -3.59 -6.94 -15.03
N TRP A 109 -2.66 -5.98 -15.17
CA TRP A 109 -2.15 -5.23 -14.03
C TRP A 109 -3.25 -4.46 -13.28
N LYS A 110 -4.22 -3.91 -14.02
CA LYS A 110 -5.36 -3.18 -13.44
C LYS A 110 -6.32 -4.14 -12.74
N SER A 111 -6.56 -5.34 -13.26
CA SER A 111 -7.47 -6.31 -12.62
C SER A 111 -6.96 -6.76 -11.25
N LEU A 112 -5.65 -6.97 -11.10
CA LEU A 112 -5.00 -7.33 -9.84
C LEU A 112 -5.00 -6.21 -8.78
N GLN A 113 -5.26 -4.97 -9.18
CA GLN A 113 -5.24 -3.82 -8.25
C GLN A 113 -6.26 -3.99 -7.12
N LYS A 114 -7.44 -4.55 -7.40
CA LYS A 114 -8.49 -4.74 -6.39
C LYS A 114 -7.99 -5.65 -5.27
N THR A 115 -7.40 -6.79 -5.64
CA THR A 115 -6.80 -7.77 -4.71
C THR A 115 -5.68 -7.15 -3.88
N TYR A 116 -4.80 -6.38 -4.52
CA TYR A 116 -3.72 -5.70 -3.80
C TYR A 116 -4.23 -4.68 -2.78
N VAL A 117 -5.24 -3.88 -3.15
CA VAL A 117 -5.83 -2.89 -2.22
C VAL A 117 -6.55 -3.60 -1.07
N GLN A 118 -7.25 -4.71 -1.34
CA GLN A 118 -7.95 -5.49 -0.31
C GLN A 118 -7.01 -5.96 0.80
N GLN A 119 -5.80 -6.41 0.46
CA GLN A 119 -4.76 -6.78 1.42
C GLN A 119 -4.40 -5.66 2.40
N TRP A 120 -4.58 -4.40 2.01
CA TRP A 120 -4.32 -3.22 2.84
C TRP A 120 -5.57 -2.68 3.53
N THR A 121 -6.77 -3.14 3.15
CA THR A 121 -8.04 -2.71 3.75
C THR A 121 -8.58 -3.69 4.78
N SER A 122 -8.42 -5.00 4.54
CA SER A 122 -9.04 -6.08 5.35
C SER A 122 -8.44 -6.28 6.74
N ILE A 123 -7.46 -5.45 7.13
CA ILE A 123 -6.99 -5.37 8.52
C ILE A 123 -7.90 -4.35 9.21
N SER A 124 -9.09 -4.77 9.62
CA SER A 124 -9.93 -4.03 10.56
C SER A 124 -10.03 -4.85 11.84
#